data_AF-A0A7S3RUE2-F1
#
_entry.id   AF-A0A7S3RUE2-F1
#
_cell.length_a   1.000
_cell.length_b   1.000
_cell.length_c   1.000
_cell.angle_alpha   90.00
_cell.angle_beta   90.00
_cell.angle_gamma   90.00
#
_symmetry.space_group_name_H-M   'P 1'
#
loop_
_entity.id
_entity.type
_entity.pdbx_description
1 polymer ?
#
loop_
_entity_poly.entity_id
_entity_poly.type
_entity_poly.pdbx_seq_one_letter_code
_entity_poly.pdbx_strand_id
1 'polypeptide(L)'
;MTRHPRMPGEPLVFVHVALVGEVPSRLAAVLPSAPPLPSVSPPSAPPPSASPPAAAASAAPPPFAPTTAAFYSISSPFSGLRGVPVGGLLIKQAAASLAAAEPSLRTFVTLSPVPGFRTWLTARLARQRASGGGGEDLSGEGAALNGLLQALSAAGLDETAPFSELGPLHGPISTGGVQSPEQERADAVRRSLVGLCARYLCRATQRQRALDPVAGFHMRNGAALIAIHWAANPSSYGLEESASIMVNYHYDMPEVEARHSAYVAKGVTELAASPEVWRLAHASGSLT
;
A
#
# COMPACT_ATOMS: atom_id res chain seq x y z
N MET A 1 -20.33 -2.79 7.64
CA MET A 1 -20.78 -1.39 7.67
C MET A 1 -21.19 -1.03 9.10
N THR A 2 -20.80 0.13 9.61
CA THR A 2 -21.22 0.61 10.94
C THR A 2 -22.27 1.70 10.76
N ARG A 3 -23.43 1.57 11.41
CA ARG A 3 -24.56 2.50 11.33
C ARG A 3 -24.82 3.13 12.69
N HIS A 4 -25.24 4.40 12.71
CA HIS A 4 -25.67 5.04 13.95
C HIS A 4 -27.14 4.67 14.24
N PRO A 5 -27.54 4.35 15.49
CA PRO A 5 -28.94 4.00 15.80
C PRO A 5 -29.96 5.08 15.41
N ARG A 6 -29.53 6.36 15.38
CA ARG A 6 -30.37 7.50 14.94
C ARG A 6 -30.27 7.82 13.44
N MET A 7 -29.40 7.15 12.69
CA MET A 7 -29.27 7.26 11.23
C MET A 7 -29.15 5.87 10.60
N PRO A 8 -30.18 5.02 10.71
CA PRO A 8 -30.10 3.63 10.26
C PRO A 8 -29.92 3.49 8.74
N GLY A 9 -30.29 4.49 7.93
CA GLY A 9 -30.09 4.49 6.48
C GLY A 9 -28.66 4.83 6.04
N GLU A 10 -27.90 5.55 6.86
CA GLU A 10 -26.63 6.16 6.47
C GLU A 10 -25.42 5.48 7.16
N PRO A 11 -24.60 4.73 6.41
CA PRO A 11 -23.42 4.10 6.96
C PRO A 11 -22.33 5.14 7.27
N LEU A 12 -21.81 5.09 8.50
CA LEU A 12 -20.79 6.01 8.99
C LEU A 12 -19.42 5.74 8.36
N VAL A 13 -19.14 4.49 8.01
CA VAL A 13 -17.90 4.04 7.38
C VAL A 13 -18.21 2.82 6.50
N PHE A 14 -17.61 2.81 5.31
CA PHE A 14 -17.58 1.68 4.39
C PHE A 14 -16.18 1.11 4.30
N VAL A 15 -16.12 -0.21 4.08
CA VAL A 15 -14.88 -0.91 3.81
C VAL A 15 -15.09 -1.87 2.66
N HIS A 16 -14.22 -1.77 1.65
CA HIS A 16 -14.18 -2.71 0.55
C HIS A 16 -13.11 -3.76 0.80
N VAL A 17 -13.48 -5.01 0.57
CA VAL A 17 -12.65 -6.18 0.82
C VAL A 17 -12.62 -7.03 -0.45
N ALA A 18 -11.42 -7.40 -0.88
CA ALA A 18 -11.21 -8.42 -1.90
C ALA A 18 -10.85 -9.74 -1.21
N LEU A 19 -11.52 -10.83 -1.58
CA LEU A 19 -11.15 -12.17 -1.14
C LEU A 19 -10.21 -12.78 -2.18
N VAL A 20 -8.98 -13.06 -1.79
CA VAL A 20 -7.87 -13.44 -2.68
C VAL A 20 -7.10 -14.66 -2.12
N GLY A 21 -6.34 -15.33 -2.99
CA GLY A 21 -5.57 -16.52 -2.63
C GLY A 21 -4.22 -16.22 -1.99
N GLU A 22 -3.75 -14.98 -2.10
CA GLU A 22 -2.46 -14.50 -1.60
C GLU A 22 -2.53 -13.03 -1.20
N VAL A 23 -1.55 -12.56 -0.43
CA VAL A 23 -1.46 -11.16 0.00
C VAL A 23 -1.16 -10.27 -1.22
N PRO A 24 -2.04 -9.32 -1.56
CA PRO A 24 -1.87 -8.52 -2.77
C PRO A 24 -0.80 -7.44 -2.56
N SER A 25 0.07 -7.30 -3.56
CA SER A 25 1.10 -6.25 -3.63
C SER A 25 0.71 -5.08 -4.55
N ARG A 26 -0.36 -5.21 -5.33
CA ARG A 26 -0.82 -4.21 -6.30
C ARG A 26 -2.31 -4.00 -6.25
N LEU A 27 -2.74 -2.75 -6.48
CA LEU A 27 -4.15 -2.37 -6.47
C LEU A 27 -4.92 -3.06 -7.61
N ALA A 28 -4.28 -3.28 -8.77
CA ALA A 28 -4.88 -4.00 -9.89
C ALA A 28 -5.28 -5.46 -9.55
N ALA A 29 -4.66 -6.08 -8.54
CA ALA A 29 -4.99 -7.44 -8.12
C ALA A 29 -6.28 -7.53 -7.28
N VAL A 30 -6.76 -6.40 -6.76
CA VAL A 30 -7.95 -6.34 -5.89
C VAL A 30 -9.09 -5.52 -6.49
N LEU A 31 -8.83 -4.77 -7.55
CA LEU A 31 -9.87 -4.11 -8.33
C LEU A 31 -10.55 -5.12 -9.25
N PRO A 32 -11.88 -5.04 -9.42
CA PRO A 32 -12.58 -5.88 -10.39
C PRO A 32 -11.99 -5.65 -11.77
N SER A 33 -11.56 -6.72 -12.45
CA SER A 33 -11.22 -6.65 -13.86
C SER A 33 -12.47 -6.19 -14.61
N ALA A 34 -12.40 -5.05 -15.29
CA ALA A 34 -13.49 -4.65 -16.17
C ALA A 34 -13.72 -5.81 -17.16
N PRO A 35 -14.95 -6.35 -17.28
CA PRO A 35 -15.20 -7.33 -18.32
C PRO A 35 -14.85 -6.68 -19.66
N PRO A 36 -14.18 -7.39 -20.58
CA PRO A 36 -13.94 -6.84 -21.91
C PRO A 36 -15.30 -6.44 -22.48
N LEU A 37 -15.44 -5.16 -22.81
CA LEU A 37 -16.64 -4.68 -23.50
C LEU A 37 -16.82 -5.58 -24.73
N PRO A 38 -18.02 -6.17 -24.95
CA PRO A 38 -18.25 -6.91 -26.17
C PRO A 38 -17.95 -5.97 -27.33
N SER A 39 -17.03 -6.36 -28.20
CA SER A 39 -16.76 -5.67 -29.45
C SER A 39 -18.03 -5.71 -30.26
N VAL A 40 -18.80 -4.61 -30.22
CA VAL A 40 -19.98 -4.43 -31.06
C VAL A 40 -19.45 -4.23 -32.49
N SER A 41 -19.25 -5.34 -33.18
CA SER A 41 -19.24 -5.32 -34.64
C SER A 41 -20.63 -4.90 -35.10
N PRO A 42 -20.77 -3.97 -36.07
CA PRO A 42 -22.08 -3.61 -36.58
C PRO A 42 -22.78 -4.85 -37.16
N PRO A 43 -24.11 -4.98 -37.00
CA PRO A 43 -24.83 -6.18 -37.39
C PRO A 43 -24.74 -6.38 -38.90
N SER A 44 -24.00 -7.39 -39.33
CA SER A 44 -24.15 -7.97 -40.66
C SER A 44 -25.39 -8.87 -40.67
N ALA A 45 -26.14 -8.80 -41.76
CA ALA A 45 -27.46 -9.41 -41.98
C ALA A 45 -27.60 -10.88 -41.51
N PRO A 46 -28.82 -11.34 -41.15
CA PRO A 46 -29.02 -12.67 -40.60
C PRO A 46 -28.92 -13.76 -41.69
N PRO A 47 -28.18 -14.86 -41.47
CA PRO A 47 -28.38 -16.09 -42.22
C PRO A 47 -29.55 -16.92 -41.63
N PRO A 48 -30.17 -17.82 -42.42
CA PRO A 48 -31.36 -18.56 -41.99
C PRO A 48 -31.03 -19.71 -41.04
N SER A 49 -31.93 -19.90 -40.08
CA SER A 49 -32.32 -21.15 -39.40
C SER A 49 -31.33 -22.32 -39.44
N ALA A 50 -30.58 -22.51 -38.34
CA ALA A 50 -30.01 -23.79 -37.97
C ALA A 50 -30.28 -24.03 -36.47
N SER A 51 -30.75 -25.24 -36.14
CA SER A 51 -31.06 -25.70 -34.79
C SER A 51 -29.85 -25.58 -33.84
N PRO A 52 -30.05 -25.31 -32.54
CA PRO A 52 -28.92 -25.19 -31.62
C PRO A 52 -28.26 -26.55 -31.39
N PRO A 53 -26.91 -26.66 -31.45
CA PRO A 53 -26.22 -27.81 -30.89
C PRO A 53 -26.36 -27.78 -29.37
N ALA A 54 -26.55 -28.96 -28.77
CA ALA A 54 -26.65 -29.14 -27.33
C ALA A 54 -25.46 -28.48 -26.63
N ALA A 55 -25.75 -27.57 -25.70
CA ALA A 55 -24.77 -26.94 -24.84
C ALA A 55 -24.04 -28.03 -24.05
N ALA A 56 -22.79 -28.30 -24.41
CA ALA A 56 -21.87 -28.98 -23.52
C ALA A 56 -21.73 -28.10 -22.28
N ALA A 57 -22.25 -28.59 -21.16
CA ALA A 57 -22.08 -27.98 -19.86
C ALA A 57 -20.57 -27.87 -19.58
N SER A 58 -20.00 -26.68 -19.80
CA SER A 58 -18.67 -26.35 -19.34
C SER A 58 -18.69 -26.51 -17.83
N ALA A 59 -17.98 -27.53 -17.32
CA ALA A 59 -17.82 -27.76 -15.91
C ALA A 59 -17.43 -26.43 -15.23
N ALA A 60 -18.21 -26.05 -14.21
CA ALA A 60 -17.90 -24.88 -13.43
C ALA A 60 -16.46 -25.00 -12.92
N PRO A 61 -15.64 -23.93 -12.99
CA PRO A 61 -14.30 -23.96 -12.40
C PRO A 61 -14.42 -24.37 -10.93
N PRO A 62 -13.42 -25.09 -10.38
CA PRO A 62 -13.45 -25.49 -8.98
C PRO A 62 -13.68 -24.27 -8.08
N PRO A 63 -14.43 -24.41 -6.98
CA PRO A 63 -14.74 -23.30 -6.10
C PRO A 63 -13.42 -22.66 -5.61
N PHE A 64 -13.24 -21.39 -5.93
CA PHE A 64 -12.13 -20.60 -5.43
C PHE A 64 -12.27 -20.45 -3.93
N ALA A 65 -11.36 -21.05 -3.16
CA ALA A 65 -11.30 -20.93 -1.71
C ALA A 65 -10.31 -19.81 -1.34
N PRO A 66 -10.77 -18.60 -1.00
CA PRO A 66 -9.87 -17.51 -0.66
C PRO A 66 -9.18 -17.79 0.68
N THR A 67 -7.90 -17.47 0.78
CA THR A 67 -7.12 -17.61 2.02
C THR A 67 -6.93 -16.27 2.72
N THR A 68 -7.09 -15.16 1.97
CA THR A 68 -6.72 -13.82 2.38
C THR A 68 -7.86 -12.84 2.13
N ALA A 69 -8.19 -12.03 3.14
CA ALA A 69 -9.08 -10.89 3.02
C ALA A 69 -8.25 -9.60 2.95
N ALA A 70 -8.31 -8.93 1.80
CA ALA A 70 -7.58 -7.70 1.52
C ALA A 70 -8.48 -6.46 1.59
N PHE A 71 -8.32 -5.67 2.64
CA PHE A 71 -8.99 -4.38 2.83
C PHE A 71 -8.29 -3.29 2.01
N TYR A 72 -8.85 -2.91 0.86
CA TYR A 72 -8.18 -1.98 -0.06
C TYR A 72 -8.79 -0.56 -0.08
N SER A 73 -9.92 -0.36 0.60
CA SER A 73 -10.56 0.95 0.73
C SER A 73 -11.33 1.04 2.04
N ILE A 74 -11.09 2.11 2.80
CA ILE A 74 -11.81 2.46 4.02
C ILE A 74 -12.21 3.92 3.88
N SER A 75 -13.51 4.23 3.93
CA SER A 75 -14.00 5.59 3.69
C SER A 75 -15.16 5.94 4.62
N SER A 76 -15.14 7.17 5.14
CA SER A 76 -16.28 7.75 5.86
C SER A 76 -16.88 8.87 5.00
N PRO A 77 -18.20 8.83 4.71
CA PRO A 77 -18.85 9.91 3.96
C PRO A 77 -18.98 11.21 4.78
N PHE A 78 -18.68 11.19 6.09
CA PHE A 78 -18.86 12.34 6.98
C PHE A 78 -17.52 12.98 7.35
N SER A 79 -17.21 14.12 6.74
CA SER A 79 -16.01 14.91 7.07
C SER A 79 -15.98 15.37 8.54
N GLY A 80 -17.15 15.60 9.15
CA GLY A 80 -17.31 15.98 10.56
C GLY A 80 -16.98 14.88 11.58
N LEU A 81 -16.77 13.63 11.13
CA LEU A 81 -16.33 12.52 11.99
C LEU A 81 -14.81 12.30 11.93
N ARG A 82 -14.05 13.17 11.23
CA ARG A 82 -12.58 13.12 11.24
C ARG A 82 -12.05 13.19 12.66
N GLY A 83 -11.37 12.14 13.10
CA GLY A 83 -10.77 12.04 14.43
C GLY A 83 -11.65 11.38 15.49
N VAL A 84 -12.93 11.12 15.21
CA VAL A 84 -13.78 10.32 16.10
C VAL A 84 -13.41 8.83 15.93
N PRO A 85 -13.12 8.07 17.01
CA PRO A 85 -12.65 6.70 16.93
C PRO A 85 -13.75 5.68 16.55
N VAL A 86 -14.64 6.02 15.61
CA VAL A 86 -15.70 5.13 15.11
C VAL A 86 -15.11 3.96 14.30
N GLY A 87 -13.96 4.17 13.65
CA GLY A 87 -13.29 3.15 12.83
C GLY A 87 -12.51 2.08 13.60
N GLY A 88 -12.26 2.30 14.90
CA GLY A 88 -11.42 1.44 15.76
C GLY A 88 -11.86 -0.02 15.86
N LEU A 89 -13.18 -0.22 15.84
CA LEU A 89 -13.81 -1.52 15.96
C LEU A 89 -14.17 -2.11 14.60
N LEU A 90 -14.17 -1.30 13.55
CA LEU A 90 -14.76 -1.70 12.28
C LEU A 90 -13.95 -2.79 11.60
N ILE A 91 -12.61 -2.67 11.57
CA ILE A 91 -11.76 -3.68 10.92
C ILE A 91 -11.82 -4.99 11.71
N LYS A 92 -11.78 -4.93 13.05
CA LYS A 92 -11.90 -6.11 13.91
C LYS A 92 -13.24 -6.82 13.69
N GLN A 93 -14.35 -6.07 13.66
CA GLN A 93 -15.69 -6.61 13.42
C GLN A 93 -15.83 -7.18 12.00
N ALA A 94 -15.28 -6.50 10.99
CA ALA A 94 -15.28 -6.96 9.62
C ALA A 94 -14.47 -8.25 9.47
N ALA A 95 -13.27 -8.32 10.04
CA ALA A 95 -12.41 -9.49 10.03
C ALA A 95 -13.10 -10.69 10.72
N ALA A 96 -13.68 -10.49 11.91
CA ALA A 96 -14.42 -11.54 12.62
C ALA A 96 -15.64 -12.03 11.83
N SER A 97 -16.41 -11.12 11.21
CA SER A 97 -17.56 -11.48 10.39
C SER A 97 -17.16 -12.27 9.15
N LEU A 98 -16.06 -11.88 8.50
CA LEU A 98 -15.52 -12.58 7.34
C LEU A 98 -14.98 -13.96 7.72
N ALA A 99 -14.25 -14.08 8.83
CA ALA A 99 -13.75 -15.37 9.32
C ALA A 99 -14.89 -16.36 9.62
N ALA A 100 -16.02 -15.87 10.13
CA ALA A 100 -17.20 -16.69 10.40
C ALA A 100 -17.94 -17.10 9.11
N ALA A 101 -17.98 -16.22 8.11
CA ALA A 101 -18.67 -16.46 6.84
C ALA A 101 -17.85 -17.31 5.85
N GLU A 102 -16.52 -17.20 5.89
CA GLU A 102 -15.60 -17.91 5.01
C GLU A 102 -14.46 -18.56 5.83
N PRO A 103 -14.64 -19.82 6.27
CA PRO A 103 -13.68 -20.53 7.12
C PRO A 103 -12.31 -20.78 6.48
N SER A 104 -12.18 -20.65 5.15
CA SER A 104 -10.88 -20.78 4.48
C SER A 104 -9.96 -19.58 4.71
N LEU A 105 -10.50 -18.44 5.17
CA LEU A 105 -9.71 -17.24 5.46
C LEU A 105 -8.81 -17.42 6.67
N ARG A 106 -7.52 -17.15 6.47
CA ARG A 106 -6.48 -17.23 7.51
C ARG A 106 -5.75 -15.91 7.69
N THR A 107 -5.79 -15.04 6.69
CA THR A 107 -4.96 -13.84 6.63
C THR A 107 -5.84 -12.60 6.40
N PHE A 108 -5.65 -11.59 7.25
CA PHE A 108 -6.39 -10.32 7.17
C PHE A 108 -5.39 -9.19 6.97
N VAL A 109 -5.38 -8.60 5.78
CA VAL A 109 -4.39 -7.59 5.40
C VAL A 109 -5.08 -6.39 4.77
N THR A 110 -4.42 -5.24 4.82
CA THR A 110 -4.85 -4.07 4.05
C THR A 110 -3.93 -3.87 2.87
N LEU A 111 -4.39 -3.17 1.84
CA LEU A 111 -3.51 -2.56 0.84
C LEU A 111 -3.76 -1.06 0.89
N SER A 112 -2.88 -0.36 1.61
CA SER A 112 -3.10 1.02 2.05
C SER A 112 -2.16 2.00 1.36
N PRO A 113 -2.62 3.23 1.05
CA PRO A 113 -1.75 4.30 0.56
C PRO A 113 -0.83 4.85 1.66
N VAL A 114 0.17 5.65 1.26
CA VAL A 114 1.14 6.29 2.16
C VAL A 114 1.10 7.83 2.01
N PRO A 115 -0.01 8.49 2.38
CA PRO A 115 -0.19 9.91 2.14
C PRO A 115 0.82 10.75 2.94
N GLY A 116 1.41 11.75 2.28
CA GLY A 116 2.36 12.67 2.91
C GLY A 116 3.82 12.24 2.82
N PHE A 117 4.11 11.04 2.31
CA PHE A 117 5.49 10.58 2.05
C PHE A 117 6.25 11.53 1.13
N ARG A 118 5.64 11.96 0.02
CA ARG A 118 6.26 12.88 -0.95
C ARG A 118 6.64 14.20 -0.29
N THR A 119 5.69 14.83 0.40
CA THR A 119 5.91 16.09 1.13
C THR A 119 7.01 15.96 2.17
N TRP A 120 7.01 14.85 2.93
CA TRP A 120 8.05 14.58 3.91
C TRP A 120 9.43 14.46 3.26
N LEU A 121 9.56 13.69 2.17
CA LEU A 121 10.84 13.47 1.50
C LEU A 121 11.38 14.75 0.88
N THR A 122 10.54 15.53 0.19
CA THR A 122 10.94 16.82 -0.38
C THR A 122 11.47 17.77 0.69
N ALA A 123 10.79 17.86 1.85
CA ALA A 123 11.24 18.69 2.96
C ALA A 123 12.55 18.18 3.62
N ARG A 124 12.79 16.87 3.60
CA ARG A 124 14.04 16.27 4.11
C ARG A 124 15.21 16.54 3.17
N LEU A 125 15.02 16.36 1.86
CA LEU A 125 16.04 16.66 0.84
C LEU A 125 16.40 18.16 0.81
N ALA A 126 15.41 19.06 0.93
CA ALA A 126 15.67 20.50 1.00
C ALA A 126 16.53 20.87 2.22
N ARG A 127 16.26 20.27 3.38
CA ARG A 127 17.07 20.46 4.59
C ARG A 127 18.48 19.90 4.43
N GLN A 128 18.61 18.69 3.89
CA GLN A 128 19.91 18.04 3.66
C GLN A 128 20.83 18.91 2.79
N ARG A 129 20.28 19.55 1.75
CA ARG A 129 21.01 20.50 0.89
C ARG A 129 21.41 21.77 1.63
N ALA A 130 20.48 22.35 2.39
CA ALA A 130 20.74 23.56 3.17
C ALA A 130 21.82 23.36 4.24
N SER A 131 21.98 22.13 4.75
CA SER A 131 23.05 21.76 5.69
C SER A 131 24.44 21.61 5.04
N GLY A 132 24.58 21.85 3.74
CA GLY A 132 25.87 22.07 3.08
C GLY A 132 26.75 20.85 2.87
N GLY A 133 26.22 19.62 2.95
CA GLY A 133 26.96 18.37 2.66
C GLY A 133 28.21 18.08 3.51
N GLY A 134 28.61 19.01 4.39
CA GLY A 134 29.88 18.99 5.12
C GLY A 134 29.79 18.54 6.57
N GLY A 135 28.59 18.30 7.08
CA GLY A 135 28.42 17.40 8.21
C GLY A 135 28.15 16.03 7.64
N GLU A 136 29.05 15.06 7.83
CA GLU A 136 28.64 13.66 7.82
C GLU A 136 27.56 13.54 8.91
N ASP A 137 26.30 13.71 8.53
CA ASP A 137 25.21 13.29 9.39
C ASP A 137 25.32 11.76 9.43
N LEU A 138 26.08 11.27 10.40
CA LEU A 138 26.24 9.85 10.74
C LEU A 138 24.90 9.23 11.16
N SER A 139 23.81 10.01 11.19
CA SER A 139 22.47 9.45 11.21
C SER A 139 22.22 8.61 9.96
N GLY A 140 21.61 7.45 10.13
CA GLY A 140 21.21 6.64 8.97
C GLY A 140 20.23 7.35 8.03
N GLU A 141 19.64 8.49 8.43
CA GLU A 141 18.72 9.27 7.57
C GLU A 141 19.51 10.07 6.54
N GLY A 142 20.55 10.79 6.95
CA GLY A 142 21.43 11.53 6.04
C GLY A 142 22.05 10.62 4.98
N ALA A 143 22.56 9.46 5.40
CA ALA A 143 23.13 8.46 4.48
C ALA A 143 22.10 7.94 3.46
N ALA A 144 20.87 7.62 3.89
CA ALA A 144 19.81 7.19 2.99
C ALA A 144 19.37 8.30 2.01
N LEU A 145 19.30 9.56 2.46
CA LEU A 145 18.99 10.71 1.60
C LEU A 145 20.09 10.95 0.56
N ASN A 146 21.36 10.89 0.97
CA ASN A 146 22.50 11.02 0.06
C ASN A 146 22.53 9.87 -0.97
N GLY A 147 22.20 8.64 -0.55
CA GLY A 147 22.06 7.50 -1.44
C GLY A 147 20.98 7.70 -2.51
N LEU A 148 19.85 8.32 -2.17
CA LEU A 148 18.83 8.69 -3.14
C LEU A 148 19.35 9.76 -4.13
N LEU A 149 20.01 10.81 -3.62
CA LEU A 149 20.59 11.87 -4.47
C LEU A 149 21.58 11.28 -5.48
N GLN A 150 22.48 10.42 -5.02
CA GLN A 150 23.45 9.73 -5.88
C GLN A 150 22.76 8.85 -6.92
N ALA A 151 21.70 8.13 -6.54
CA ALA A 151 20.94 7.29 -7.48
C ALA A 151 20.21 8.11 -8.55
N LEU A 152 19.61 9.24 -8.16
CA LEU A 152 18.96 10.17 -9.09
C LEU A 152 19.97 10.76 -10.08
N SER A 153 21.11 11.24 -9.56
CA SER A 153 22.21 11.78 -10.36
C SER A 153 22.73 10.77 -11.38
N ALA A 154 22.97 9.53 -10.94
CA ALA A 154 23.41 8.45 -11.83
C ALA A 154 22.37 8.15 -12.92
N ALA A 155 21.08 8.16 -12.57
CA ALA A 155 19.99 7.95 -13.52
C ALA A 155 19.73 9.15 -14.46
N GLY A 156 20.43 10.27 -14.28
CA GLY A 156 20.21 11.50 -15.05
C GLY A 156 18.91 12.22 -14.70
N LEU A 157 18.36 11.97 -13.51
CA LEU A 157 17.09 12.53 -13.04
C LEU A 157 17.32 13.76 -12.18
N ASP A 158 16.37 14.70 -12.20
CA ASP A 158 16.41 15.91 -11.37
C ASP A 158 16.37 15.57 -9.88
N GLU A 159 17.49 15.80 -9.20
CA GLU A 159 17.61 15.60 -7.76
C GLU A 159 16.63 16.48 -6.98
N THR A 160 16.30 17.68 -7.48
CA THR A 160 15.43 18.65 -6.80
C THR A 160 13.95 18.27 -6.87
N ALA A 161 13.58 17.49 -7.87
CA ALA A 161 12.23 17.00 -8.10
C ALA A 161 12.22 15.46 -8.23
N PRO A 162 12.48 14.69 -7.15
CA PRO A 162 12.63 13.23 -7.21
C PRO A 162 11.35 12.48 -7.65
N PHE A 163 10.24 13.19 -7.83
CA PHE A 163 8.93 12.64 -8.18
C PHE A 163 8.44 13.05 -9.58
N SER A 164 9.05 14.06 -10.23
CA SER A 164 8.57 14.59 -11.52
C SER A 164 8.78 13.58 -12.66
N GLU A 165 9.85 12.80 -12.59
CA GLU A 165 10.25 11.84 -13.62
C GLU A 165 10.11 10.38 -13.15
N LEU A 166 9.20 10.09 -12.22
CA LEU A 166 8.92 8.71 -11.83
C LEU A 166 8.07 7.94 -12.85
N GLY A 167 7.44 8.65 -13.80
CA GLY A 167 6.65 8.07 -14.89
C GLY A 167 7.35 6.90 -15.60
N PRO A 168 8.58 7.10 -16.10
CA PRO A 168 9.43 6.04 -16.66
C PRO A 168 9.84 4.93 -15.68
N LEU A 169 9.82 5.20 -14.37
CA LEU A 169 10.28 4.29 -13.32
C LEU A 169 9.19 3.35 -12.76
N HIS A 170 7.96 3.37 -13.29
CA HIS A 170 6.84 2.54 -12.80
C HIS A 170 6.88 1.06 -13.19
N GLY A 171 7.91 0.62 -13.90
CA GLY A 171 8.15 -0.81 -14.10
C GLY A 171 8.40 -1.56 -12.78
N PRO A 172 8.16 -2.88 -12.74
CA PRO A 172 8.58 -3.70 -11.60
C PRO A 172 10.10 -3.58 -11.39
N ILE A 173 10.55 -3.71 -10.15
CA ILE A 173 11.98 -3.88 -9.84
C ILE A 173 12.42 -5.21 -10.47
N SER A 174 13.47 -5.18 -11.29
CA SER A 174 13.94 -6.38 -11.97
C SER A 174 14.70 -7.27 -10.98
N THR A 175 14.26 -8.52 -10.81
CA THR A 175 14.83 -9.47 -9.84
C THR A 175 15.65 -10.59 -10.48
N GLY A 176 15.96 -10.51 -11.78
CA GLY A 176 16.80 -11.48 -12.48
C GLY A 176 17.08 -11.13 -13.94
N GLY A 177 18.10 -11.76 -14.53
CA GLY A 177 18.56 -11.54 -15.90
C GLY A 177 19.68 -10.49 -16.02
N VAL A 178 20.31 -10.39 -17.20
CA VAL A 178 21.26 -9.32 -17.52
C VAL A 178 20.46 -8.02 -17.64
N GLN A 179 20.64 -7.12 -16.68
CA GLN A 179 19.98 -5.81 -16.70
C GLN A 179 20.75 -4.86 -17.60
N SER A 180 20.04 -3.93 -18.24
CA SER A 180 20.72 -2.80 -18.89
C SER A 180 21.23 -1.85 -17.80
N PRO A 181 22.33 -1.11 -18.04
CA PRO A 181 22.81 -0.10 -17.09
C PRO A 181 21.75 0.95 -16.73
N GLU A 182 20.82 1.24 -17.63
CA GLU A 182 19.68 2.12 -17.36
C GLU A 182 18.70 1.51 -16.36
N GLN A 183 18.39 0.21 -16.50
CA GLN A 183 17.51 -0.54 -15.60
C GLN A 183 18.11 -0.64 -14.19
N GLU A 184 19.41 -0.85 -14.08
CA GLU A 184 20.11 -0.90 -12.79
C GLU A 184 20.04 0.44 -12.04
N ARG A 185 20.23 1.55 -12.76
CA ARG A 185 20.14 2.90 -12.18
C ARG A 185 18.71 3.26 -11.78
N ALA A 186 17.74 2.89 -12.60
CA ALA A 186 16.32 2.98 -12.27
C ALA A 186 15.99 2.20 -10.99
N ASP A 187 16.45 0.95 -10.89
CA ASP A 187 16.21 0.10 -9.72
C ASP A 187 16.90 0.63 -8.46
N ALA A 188 18.06 1.27 -8.58
CA ALA A 188 18.71 1.95 -7.46
C ALA A 188 17.85 3.09 -6.89
N VAL A 189 17.21 3.90 -7.76
CA VAL A 189 16.26 4.93 -7.33
C VAL A 189 15.05 4.31 -6.63
N ARG A 190 14.47 3.25 -7.21
CA ARG A 190 13.31 2.53 -6.63
C ARG A 190 13.62 1.98 -5.24
N ARG A 191 14.76 1.29 -5.07
CA ARG A 191 15.21 0.74 -3.79
C ARG A 191 15.41 1.84 -2.74
N SER A 192 16.02 2.96 -3.13
CA SER A 192 16.21 4.13 -2.25
C SER A 192 14.88 4.73 -1.78
N LEU A 193 13.91 4.88 -2.69
CA LEU A 193 12.57 5.39 -2.34
C LEU A 193 11.82 4.44 -1.39
N VAL A 194 11.88 3.12 -1.62
CA VAL A 194 11.28 2.12 -0.72
C VAL A 194 11.93 2.16 0.67
N GLY A 195 13.26 2.23 0.75
CA GLY A 195 13.98 2.36 2.02
C GLY A 195 13.59 3.63 2.78
N LEU A 196 13.53 4.77 2.10
CA LEU A 196 13.10 6.04 2.68
C LEU A 196 11.62 6.02 3.10
N CYS A 197 10.76 5.32 2.36
CA CYS A 197 9.36 5.10 2.75
C CYS A 197 9.26 4.26 4.04
N ALA A 198 10.09 3.21 4.17
CA ALA A 198 10.17 2.43 5.40
C ALA A 198 10.62 3.29 6.59
N ARG A 199 11.61 4.16 6.39
CA ARG A 199 12.05 5.13 7.42
C ARG A 199 10.93 6.10 7.80
N TYR A 200 10.21 6.63 6.82
CA TYR A 200 9.07 7.51 7.04
C TYR A 200 8.00 6.83 7.91
N LEU A 201 7.60 5.61 7.56
CA LEU A 201 6.56 4.86 8.26
C LEU A 201 6.97 4.42 9.67
N CYS A 202 8.24 4.04 9.85
CA CYS A 202 8.71 3.45 11.10
C CYS A 202 9.34 4.45 12.09
N ARG A 203 9.88 5.57 11.60
CA ARG A 203 10.68 6.51 12.42
C ARG A 203 10.15 7.93 12.44
N ALA A 204 9.49 8.38 11.38
CA ALA A 204 8.95 9.74 11.37
C ALA A 204 7.77 9.83 12.32
N THR A 205 7.88 10.71 13.32
CA THR A 205 6.91 10.82 14.41
C THR A 205 6.56 12.28 14.69
N GLN A 206 5.31 12.51 15.10
CA GLN A 206 4.83 13.77 15.65
C GLN A 206 4.08 13.47 16.94
N ARG A 207 4.51 14.10 18.06
CA ARG A 207 3.94 13.85 19.40
C ARG A 207 3.89 12.35 19.73
N GLN A 208 4.97 11.61 19.46
CA GLN A 208 5.09 10.16 19.66
C GLN A 208 4.19 9.27 18.78
N ARG A 209 3.46 9.84 17.81
CA ARG A 209 2.61 9.09 16.87
C ARG A 209 3.24 9.04 15.49
N ALA A 210 2.97 7.97 14.73
CA ALA A 210 3.38 7.87 13.35
C ALA A 210 2.96 9.13 12.59
N LEU A 211 3.90 9.70 11.84
CA LEU A 211 3.65 10.93 11.07
C LEU A 211 2.64 10.67 9.95
N ASP A 212 2.69 9.48 9.35
CA ASP A 212 1.69 9.04 8.37
C ASP A 212 0.33 8.78 9.08
N PRO A 213 -0.76 9.43 8.64
CA PRO A 213 -2.05 9.30 9.30
C PRO A 213 -2.69 7.91 9.11
N VAL A 214 -2.39 7.22 8.01
CA VAL A 214 -2.91 5.89 7.68
C VAL A 214 -2.18 4.82 8.50
N ALA A 215 -0.86 4.90 8.60
CA ALA A 215 -0.04 4.10 9.51
C ALA A 215 -0.50 4.28 10.95
N GLY A 216 -0.64 5.53 11.37
CA GLY A 216 -1.12 5.86 12.71
C GLY A 216 -2.54 5.35 12.97
N PHE A 217 -3.40 5.26 11.95
CA PHE A 217 -4.70 4.62 12.03
C PHE A 217 -4.58 3.09 12.19
N HIS A 218 -3.84 2.39 11.33
CA HIS A 218 -3.74 0.93 11.39
C HIS A 218 -3.04 0.43 12.67
N MET A 219 -1.97 1.10 13.11
CA MET A 219 -1.27 0.77 14.36
C MET A 219 -2.15 1.00 15.59
N ARG A 220 -2.97 2.07 15.60
CA ARG A 220 -4.04 2.26 16.60
C ARG A 220 -5.07 1.16 16.59
N ASN A 221 -5.20 0.41 15.52
CA ASN A 221 -6.11 -0.71 15.41
C ASN A 221 -5.42 -2.06 15.67
N GLY A 222 -4.15 -2.07 16.10
CA GLY A 222 -3.40 -3.29 16.43
C GLY A 222 -2.77 -4.00 15.24
N ALA A 223 -2.69 -3.35 14.08
CA ALA A 223 -2.06 -3.94 12.90
C ALA A 223 -0.54 -3.82 12.94
N ALA A 224 0.15 -4.75 12.28
CA ALA A 224 1.59 -4.69 12.03
C ALA A 224 1.88 -4.31 10.58
N LEU A 225 2.87 -3.45 10.32
CA LEU A 225 3.34 -3.13 8.97
C LEU A 225 4.19 -4.28 8.43
N ILE A 226 3.72 -5.00 7.41
CA ILE A 226 4.39 -6.24 6.97
C ILE A 226 5.14 -6.12 5.65
N ALA A 227 4.72 -5.24 4.74
CA ALA A 227 5.31 -5.11 3.41
C ALA A 227 5.13 -3.70 2.82
N ILE A 228 6.07 -3.30 1.96
CA ILE A 228 6.06 -2.04 1.21
C ILE A 228 6.24 -2.37 -0.27
N HIS A 229 5.32 -1.89 -1.11
CA HIS A 229 5.20 -2.29 -2.51
C HIS A 229 5.46 -1.13 -3.44
N TRP A 230 6.50 -1.25 -4.25
CA TRP A 230 6.76 -0.34 -5.36
C TRP A 230 5.74 -0.53 -6.49
N ALA A 231 5.34 0.57 -7.12
CA ALA A 231 4.40 0.57 -8.25
C ALA A 231 3.10 -0.21 -7.98
N ALA A 232 2.62 -0.15 -6.73
CA ALA A 232 1.38 -0.79 -6.31
C ALA A 232 0.14 -0.04 -6.81
N ASN A 233 0.23 1.29 -6.93
CA ASN A 233 -0.80 2.12 -7.55
C ASN A 233 -0.17 3.03 -8.63
N PRO A 234 -0.11 2.58 -9.90
CA PRO A 234 0.48 3.35 -11.00
C PRO A 234 -0.44 4.43 -11.57
N SER A 235 -1.61 4.68 -10.99
CA SER A 235 -2.48 5.79 -11.42
C SER A 235 -1.84 7.15 -11.11
N SER A 236 -2.21 8.20 -11.86
CA SER A 236 -1.78 9.57 -11.58
C SER A 236 -2.00 9.98 -10.12
N TYR A 237 -3.15 9.59 -9.55
CA TYR A 237 -3.45 9.77 -8.13
C TYR A 237 -2.42 9.06 -7.22
N GLY A 238 -2.11 7.78 -7.50
CA GLY A 238 -1.13 7.02 -6.72
C GLY A 238 0.28 7.60 -6.81
N LEU A 239 0.68 8.10 -7.98
CA LEU A 239 1.92 8.86 -8.14
C LEU A 239 1.92 10.08 -7.21
N GLU A 240 0.90 10.93 -7.31
CA GLU A 240 0.76 12.19 -6.57
C GLU A 240 0.71 12.01 -5.06
N GLU A 241 0.09 10.94 -4.58
CA GLU A 241 -0.11 10.70 -3.15
C GLU A 241 1.16 10.14 -2.49
N SER A 242 1.80 9.14 -3.11
CA SER A 242 2.79 8.29 -2.44
C SER A 242 3.86 7.70 -3.37
N ALA A 243 4.09 8.31 -4.53
CA ALA A 243 5.05 7.80 -5.53
C ALA A 243 4.72 6.37 -5.99
N SER A 244 3.43 6.05 -6.10
CA SER A 244 2.89 4.72 -6.41
C SER A 244 3.19 3.64 -5.37
N ILE A 245 3.69 4.01 -4.19
CA ILE A 245 3.96 3.06 -3.10
C ILE A 245 2.68 2.80 -2.31
N MET A 246 2.38 1.53 -2.09
CA MET A 246 1.38 1.11 -1.12
C MET A 246 2.00 0.14 -0.13
N VAL A 247 1.30 -0.13 0.97
CA VAL A 247 1.79 -0.99 2.04
C VAL A 247 0.73 -1.97 2.49
N ASN A 248 1.16 -3.10 3.05
CA ASN A 248 0.26 -3.99 3.76
C ASN A 248 0.39 -3.85 5.28
N TYR A 249 -0.76 -3.67 5.94
CA TYR A 249 -0.89 -3.87 7.37
C TYR A 249 -1.59 -5.19 7.66
N HIS A 250 -0.99 -6.04 8.51
CA HIS A 250 -1.54 -7.33 8.90
C HIS A 250 -2.29 -7.24 10.24
N TYR A 251 -3.52 -7.76 10.24
CA TYR A 251 -4.37 -7.90 11.41
C TYR A 251 -4.31 -9.33 11.94
N ASP A 252 -3.35 -9.55 12.83
CA ASP A 252 -3.18 -10.82 13.52
C ASP A 252 -4.13 -10.89 14.72
N MET A 253 -5.28 -11.55 14.53
CA MET A 253 -6.41 -11.48 15.47
C MET A 253 -6.04 -11.78 16.93
N PRO A 254 -5.19 -12.78 17.25
CA PRO A 254 -4.72 -13.02 18.62
C PRO A 254 -3.88 -11.89 19.22
N GLU A 255 -3.12 -11.14 18.41
CA GLU A 255 -2.20 -10.10 18.89
C GLU A 255 -2.75 -8.67 18.81
N VAL A 256 -3.88 -8.47 18.11
CA VAL A 256 -4.45 -7.14 17.85
C VAL A 256 -4.65 -6.31 19.12
N GLU A 257 -5.16 -6.88 20.22
CA GLU A 257 -5.40 -6.13 21.46
C GLU A 257 -4.09 -5.75 22.17
N ALA A 258 -3.10 -6.65 22.17
CA ALA A 258 -1.79 -6.39 22.74
C ALA A 258 -1.08 -5.27 21.98
N ARG A 259 -1.05 -5.35 20.64
CA ARG A 259 -0.44 -4.34 19.76
C ARG A 259 -1.16 -3.00 19.85
N HIS A 260 -2.50 -3.01 19.92
CA HIS A 260 -3.30 -1.80 20.14
C HIS A 260 -2.87 -1.10 21.44
N SER A 261 -2.87 -1.85 22.55
CA SER A 261 -2.57 -1.31 23.88
C SER A 261 -1.15 -0.75 23.94
N ALA A 262 -0.18 -1.48 23.40
CA ALA A 262 1.21 -1.05 23.34
C ALA A 262 1.38 0.25 22.53
N TYR A 263 0.79 0.33 21.34
CA TYR A 263 0.88 1.53 20.50
C TYR A 263 0.13 2.72 21.11
N VAL A 264 -1.03 2.53 21.74
CA VAL A 264 -1.75 3.62 22.43
C VAL A 264 -0.94 4.15 23.60
N ALA A 265 -0.30 3.28 24.39
CA ALA A 265 0.47 3.67 25.56
C ALA A 265 1.80 4.35 25.22
N LYS A 266 2.57 3.81 24.26
CA LYS A 266 3.96 4.24 24.02
C LYS A 266 4.24 4.78 22.61
N GLY A 267 3.24 4.75 21.72
CA GLY A 267 3.36 5.32 20.38
C GLY A 267 4.33 4.55 19.48
N VAL A 268 5.07 5.25 18.63
CA VAL A 268 5.97 4.67 17.61
C VAL A 268 7.07 3.79 18.20
N THR A 269 7.38 3.92 19.49
CA THR A 269 8.36 3.05 20.17
C THR A 269 7.89 1.59 20.27
N GLU A 270 6.58 1.34 20.21
CA GLU A 270 5.96 0.01 20.19
C GLU A 270 5.28 -0.27 18.83
N LEU A 271 5.84 0.30 17.76
CA LEU A 271 5.37 0.05 16.40
C LEU A 271 5.68 -1.40 15.99
N ALA A 272 4.64 -2.16 15.68
CA ALA A 272 4.79 -3.51 15.14
C ALA A 272 5.06 -3.45 13.62
N ALA A 273 6.20 -4.01 13.19
CA ALA A 273 6.53 -4.18 11.79
C ALA A 273 7.35 -5.46 11.56
N SER A 274 7.31 -6.00 10.33
CA SER A 274 8.08 -7.19 9.98
C SER A 274 9.60 -6.92 10.03
N PRO A 275 10.43 -7.96 10.23
CA PRO A 275 11.88 -7.82 10.18
C PRO A 275 12.38 -7.22 8.86
N GLU A 276 11.69 -7.50 7.76
CA GLU A 276 12.02 -6.95 6.44
C GLU A 276 11.78 -5.46 6.35
N VAL A 277 10.63 -4.98 6.83
CA VAL A 277 10.34 -3.54 6.91
C VAL A 277 11.36 -2.83 7.80
N TRP A 278 11.70 -3.42 8.95
CA TRP A 278 12.75 -2.86 9.79
C TRP A 278 14.09 -2.84 9.07
N ARG A 279 14.49 -3.90 8.36
CA ARG A 279 15.73 -3.91 7.58
C ARG A 279 15.78 -2.76 6.57
N LEU A 280 14.69 -2.52 5.83
CA LEU A 280 14.56 -1.39 4.91
C LEU A 280 14.69 -0.04 5.64
N ALA A 281 14.07 0.10 6.81
CA ALA A 281 14.13 1.32 7.62
C ALA A 281 15.49 1.57 8.29
N HIS A 282 16.37 0.58 8.34
CA HIS A 282 17.73 0.71 8.87
C HIS A 282 18.79 0.85 7.78
N ALA A 283 18.49 0.47 6.54
CA ALA A 283 19.45 0.55 5.44
C ALA A 283 19.95 2.00 5.26
N SER A 284 21.27 2.16 5.22
CA SER A 284 21.97 3.45 5.14
C SER A 284 22.36 3.84 3.71
N GLY A 285 21.75 3.23 2.69
CA GLY A 285 22.07 3.47 1.28
C GLY A 285 22.74 2.26 0.61
N SER A 286 22.25 1.95 -0.59
CA SER A 286 22.55 0.79 -1.44
C SER A 286 22.34 -0.58 -0.79
N LEU A 287 21.10 -1.07 -0.85
CA LEU A 287 20.86 -2.51 -0.94
C LEU A 287 21.42 -2.95 -2.31
N THR A 288 22.69 -3.34 -2.33
CA THR A 288 23.32 -4.05 -3.46
C THR A 288 22.66 -5.39 -3.67
#